data_AF-A0A2N8KUS6-F1
#
_entry.id   AF-A0A2N8KUS6-F1
#
_cell.length_a   1.000
_cell.length_b   1.000
_cell.length_c   1.000
_cell.angle_alpha   90.00
_cell.angle_beta   90.00
_cell.angle_gamma   90.00
#
_symmetry.space_group_name_H-M   'P 1'
#
loop_
_entity.id
_entity.type
_entity.pdbx_description
1 polymer ?
#
loop_
_entity_poly.entity_id
_entity_poly.type
_entity_poly.pdbx_seq_one_letter_code
_entity_poly.pdbx_strand_id
1 'polypeptide(L)'
;MNTKHVSDLLISTLAAGLLATASLGASAQGGTVHTLKPGTFGPAGTVLGATPPPPTTPVKGVHAPSPVTAKPISSTAGHSAASGSSAGPGPLGAGEGAIKGYAVPIGGALKADNEDVWGRIVQLAGGKGARFVVFGTAAEDPEASAKTAVDMLQKRGAVAEALPVAPKFSWVDLSKVVRDPSLIAKVKNARGVFFTGGSQERIVDVLMPGGNSTPMLEAIWDVYRRGGVVAGTSAGAAIMSTVMFRDAPSVINIMKGKWAEGKQIDRGLGFVGPDLFVDQHFLKRGRFGRMIPLMMAKGYKLGLGVEENSAAVVHGDEVEVIGAKGALLVDLTDVKTDPTLGAFNVTSARLSFLDQGDRYSLKTRQTTPAPIKLRGAKHDHTAPDFKPYFTEDRFDLDMLGDSTIANAMTYLIDSNRNEVRGLSFDVLPKPGDPVAELGFLFRLYKGKGSYGWSTEEWGGEEFTVVNLYLDVTPVRMPQPLYSAWPGPDRATGPAPERGDGPSK
;
A
#
# COMPACT_ATOMS: atom_id res chain seq x y z
N MET A 1 46.46 20.85 49.56
CA MET A 1 45.63 20.44 50.72
C MET A 1 44.17 20.55 50.29
N ASN A 2 43.52 19.41 50.02
CA ASN A 2 42.31 18.90 50.71
C ASN A 2 41.09 19.85 50.65
N THR A 3 39.88 19.54 50.16
CA THR A 3 39.12 18.26 50.09
C THR A 3 37.89 18.38 49.14
N LYS A 4 37.62 17.26 48.44
CA LYS A 4 36.41 16.61 47.85
C LYS A 4 34.97 17.20 47.93
N HIS A 5 34.27 17.03 46.77
CA HIS A 5 32.87 16.56 46.43
C HIS A 5 31.64 17.09 47.19
N VAL A 6 30.48 17.34 46.53
CA VAL A 6 29.34 16.42 46.22
C VAL A 6 28.24 17.26 45.49
N SER A 7 27.78 16.95 44.26
CA SER A 7 26.62 16.13 43.79
C SER A 7 25.20 16.76 43.84
N ASP A 8 24.60 16.91 42.65
CA ASP A 8 23.25 16.52 42.17
C ASP A 8 21.89 16.93 42.82
N LEU A 9 21.08 17.58 41.97
CA LEU A 9 19.70 17.23 41.49
C LEU A 9 18.43 17.38 42.39
N LEU A 10 17.31 17.65 41.68
CA LEU A 10 15.86 17.70 42.01
C LEU A 10 15.37 19.12 42.44
N ILE A 11 14.31 19.74 41.88
CA ILE A 11 12.90 19.32 41.70
C ILE A 11 12.12 20.29 40.74
N SER A 12 11.23 19.71 39.91
CA SER A 12 9.93 20.21 39.36
C SER A 12 9.82 21.54 38.58
N THR A 13 9.21 21.51 37.39
CA THR A 13 7.90 22.17 37.15
C THR A 13 7.20 21.58 35.90
N LEU A 14 5.91 21.23 36.08
CA LEU A 14 4.96 20.78 35.06
C LEU A 14 4.34 21.96 34.26
N ALA A 15 4.09 21.68 32.98
CA ALA A 15 2.91 22.07 32.16
C ALA A 15 2.54 23.55 31.91
N ALA A 16 2.54 23.96 30.62
CA ALA A 16 1.33 24.25 29.82
C ALA A 16 1.62 25.05 28.52
N GLY A 17 0.88 24.76 27.44
CA GLY A 17 0.62 25.68 26.31
C GLY A 17 1.42 25.42 25.02
N LEU A 18 0.99 24.57 24.08
CA LEU A 18 -0.04 24.74 23.02
C LEU A 18 0.46 25.47 21.75
N LEU A 19 0.49 24.69 20.65
CA LEU A 19 0.43 24.96 19.20
C LEU A 19 0.83 26.34 18.64
N ALA A 20 1.79 26.31 17.71
CA ALA A 20 1.86 27.26 16.60
C ALA A 20 2.17 26.51 15.28
N THR A 21 1.16 26.44 14.42
CA THR A 21 1.24 26.01 13.01
C THR A 21 1.80 27.15 12.16
N ALA A 22 2.85 26.89 11.38
CA ALA A 22 3.39 27.82 10.40
C ALA A 22 2.69 27.64 9.03
N SER A 23 2.09 28.72 8.52
CA SER A 23 1.59 28.82 7.14
C SER A 23 2.62 29.52 6.25
N LEU A 24 2.93 28.90 5.12
CA LEU A 24 3.74 29.47 4.04
C LEU A 24 2.88 30.43 3.20
N GLY A 25 3.41 31.63 2.97
CA GLY A 25 2.81 32.66 2.13
C GLY A 25 2.94 32.34 0.64
N ALA A 26 1.87 32.61 -0.10
CA ALA A 26 1.87 32.71 -1.55
C ALA A 26 1.35 34.10 -1.95
N SER A 27 2.14 34.80 -2.75
CA SER A 27 1.90 36.12 -3.31
C SER A 27 0.80 36.07 -4.38
N ALA A 28 -0.14 37.02 -4.35
CA ALA A 28 -1.09 37.25 -5.43
C ALA A 28 -1.09 38.73 -5.85
N GLN A 29 -0.89 38.97 -7.15
CA GLN A 29 -1.06 40.26 -7.82
C GLN A 29 -2.52 40.48 -8.22
N GLY A 30 -3.02 41.71 -7.98
CA GLY A 30 -3.82 42.52 -8.89
C GLY A 30 -5.22 42.04 -9.32
N GLY A 31 -6.26 42.77 -8.87
CA GLY A 31 -7.59 42.72 -9.51
C GLY A 31 -8.72 43.34 -8.70
N THR A 32 -8.89 44.65 -8.83
CA THR A 32 -10.09 45.50 -8.63
C THR A 32 -11.31 44.98 -7.86
N VAL A 33 -11.66 45.72 -6.79
CA VAL A 33 -12.84 45.61 -5.94
C VAL A 33 -14.02 46.41 -6.52
N HIS A 34 -15.20 45.79 -6.62
CA HIS A 34 -16.48 46.50 -6.61
C HIS A 34 -17.29 46.09 -5.37
N THR A 35 -17.61 47.09 -4.55
CA THR A 35 -18.41 47.03 -3.31
C THR A 35 -19.91 46.94 -3.60
N LEU A 36 -20.64 46.05 -2.91
CA LEU A 36 -22.07 46.21 -2.60
C LEU A 36 -22.40 45.63 -1.21
N LYS A 37 -23.31 46.32 -0.50
CA LYS A 37 -23.70 46.21 0.92
C LYS A 37 -24.51 44.93 1.28
N PRO A 38 -24.59 44.57 2.58
CA PRO A 38 -25.30 43.38 3.05
C PRO A 38 -26.81 43.62 3.24
N GLY A 39 -27.62 42.65 2.81
CA GLY A 39 -29.07 42.58 3.05
C GLY A 39 -29.40 41.40 3.98
N THR A 40 -30.20 41.70 5.00
CA THR A 40 -30.82 40.82 6.00
C THR A 40 -31.79 39.80 5.39
N PHE A 41 -31.73 38.53 5.81
CA PHE A 41 -32.74 37.51 5.52
C PHE A 41 -33.67 37.30 6.72
N GLY A 42 -34.99 37.44 6.49
CA GLY A 42 -36.07 37.03 7.39
C GLY A 42 -36.52 35.58 7.15
N PRO A 43 -37.41 35.02 8.01
CA PRO A 43 -37.68 33.59 8.07
C PRO A 43 -38.68 33.13 6.99
N ALA A 44 -38.44 31.95 6.44
CA ALA A 44 -39.30 31.31 5.44
C ALA A 44 -40.53 30.66 6.09
N GLY A 45 -41.68 30.88 5.47
CA GLY A 45 -42.99 30.37 5.88
C GLY A 45 -43.28 28.93 5.46
N THR A 46 -44.21 28.35 6.21
CA THR A 46 -44.85 27.04 6.10
C THR A 46 -45.62 26.89 4.78
N VAL A 47 -45.49 25.72 4.11
CA VAL A 47 -46.48 25.22 3.15
C VAL A 47 -46.78 23.75 3.45
N LEU A 48 -48.07 23.47 3.64
CA LEU A 48 -48.70 22.18 3.89
C LEU A 48 -48.94 21.39 2.59
N GLY A 49 -48.78 20.06 2.66
CA GLY A 49 -49.71 19.10 2.03
C GLY A 49 -49.30 18.44 0.71
N ALA A 50 -48.87 17.18 0.77
CA ALA A 50 -49.33 16.10 -0.12
C ALA A 50 -48.85 14.73 0.39
N THR A 51 -49.78 13.85 0.75
CA THR A 51 -49.58 12.45 1.14
C THR A 51 -49.30 11.53 -0.07
N PRO A 52 -48.38 10.54 0.03
CA PRO A 52 -48.24 9.51 -1.01
C PRO A 52 -49.20 8.33 -0.80
N PRO A 53 -49.61 7.61 -1.86
CA PRO A 53 -50.52 6.46 -1.76
C PRO A 53 -49.81 5.17 -1.30
N PRO A 54 -50.55 4.16 -0.80
CA PRO A 54 -50.00 2.92 -0.25
C PRO A 54 -49.53 1.93 -1.33
N PRO A 55 -48.68 0.94 -0.97
CA PRO A 55 -48.07 0.03 -1.93
C PRO A 55 -49.06 -1.03 -2.42
N THR A 56 -49.07 -1.27 -3.73
CA THR A 56 -49.80 -2.36 -4.39
C THR A 56 -49.00 -3.66 -4.35
N THR A 57 -49.72 -4.76 -4.10
CA THR A 57 -49.26 -6.15 -4.11
C THR A 57 -48.71 -6.61 -5.47
N PRO A 58 -47.66 -7.45 -5.54
CA PRO A 58 -47.20 -8.02 -6.81
C PRO A 58 -48.04 -9.25 -7.22
N VAL A 59 -48.47 -9.24 -8.48
CA VAL A 59 -49.13 -10.33 -9.21
C VAL A 59 -48.08 -11.32 -9.74
N LYS A 60 -48.43 -12.62 -9.74
CA LYS A 60 -47.68 -13.77 -10.28
C LYS A 60 -47.59 -13.77 -11.82
N GLY A 61 -46.45 -14.28 -12.33
CA GLY A 61 -46.20 -14.69 -13.74
C GLY A 61 -45.52 -13.58 -14.54
N VAL A 62 -44.43 -13.77 -15.30
CA VAL A 62 -44.17 -14.79 -16.34
C VAL A 62 -42.65 -14.83 -16.65
N HIS A 63 -42.14 -16.05 -16.90
CA HIS A 63 -40.90 -16.50 -17.57
C HIS A 63 -39.54 -15.79 -17.36
N ALA A 64 -38.63 -16.54 -16.73
CA ALA A 64 -37.18 -16.34 -16.80
C ALA A 64 -36.61 -16.80 -18.17
N PRO A 65 -35.64 -16.08 -18.77
CA PRO A 65 -34.79 -16.64 -19.81
C PRO A 65 -33.67 -17.50 -19.20
N SER A 66 -33.49 -18.69 -19.76
CA SER A 66 -32.48 -19.68 -19.38
C SER A 66 -31.04 -19.16 -19.55
N PRO A 67 -30.07 -19.61 -18.71
CA PRO A 67 -28.66 -19.28 -18.88
C PRO A 67 -28.06 -20.08 -20.04
N VAL A 68 -27.31 -19.37 -20.89
CA VAL A 68 -26.51 -19.93 -21.99
C VAL A 68 -25.34 -20.72 -21.40
N THR A 69 -25.36 -22.04 -21.58
CA THR A 69 -24.24 -22.95 -21.32
C THR A 69 -23.09 -22.70 -22.29
N ALA A 70 -21.94 -22.23 -21.79
CA ALA A 70 -20.68 -22.28 -22.53
C ALA A 70 -20.03 -23.66 -22.30
N LYS A 71 -19.93 -24.46 -23.37
CA LYS A 71 -19.17 -25.72 -23.39
C LYS A 71 -17.65 -25.46 -23.41
N PRO A 72 -16.83 -26.34 -22.80
CA PRO A 72 -15.38 -26.27 -22.92
C PRO A 72 -14.95 -26.80 -24.30
N ILE A 73 -14.09 -26.06 -24.99
CA ILE A 73 -13.46 -26.49 -26.25
C ILE A 73 -12.11 -27.12 -25.88
N SER A 74 -11.98 -28.43 -26.11
CA SER A 74 -10.69 -29.10 -26.23
C SER A 74 -10.14 -28.88 -27.64
N SER A 75 -8.86 -28.54 -27.78
CA SER A 75 -8.13 -28.76 -29.02
C SER A 75 -6.69 -29.18 -28.75
N THR A 76 -6.42 -30.44 -29.06
CA THR A 76 -5.09 -30.97 -29.36
C THR A 76 -4.96 -31.11 -30.87
N ALA A 77 -3.97 -30.45 -31.48
CA ALA A 77 -3.16 -30.97 -32.60
C ALA A 77 -2.16 -29.90 -33.05
N GLY A 78 -0.88 -30.23 -33.00
CA GLY A 78 0.23 -29.35 -33.35
C GLY A 78 0.41 -29.11 -34.84
N HIS A 79 1.14 -28.03 -35.15
CA HIS A 79 1.97 -27.88 -36.33
C HIS A 79 3.29 -27.23 -35.90
N SER A 80 4.38 -27.91 -36.23
CA SER A 80 5.75 -27.44 -36.10
C SER A 80 6.07 -26.43 -37.20
N ALA A 81 6.60 -25.27 -36.84
CA ALA A 81 7.38 -24.42 -37.72
C ALA A 81 8.46 -23.71 -36.89
N ALA A 82 9.71 -23.91 -37.30
CA ALA A 82 10.91 -23.50 -36.60
C ALA A 82 11.32 -22.03 -36.89
N SER A 83 12.10 -21.52 -35.93
CA SER A 83 13.13 -20.48 -36.04
C SER A 83 12.71 -19.00 -35.97
N GLY A 84 13.23 -18.35 -34.92
CA GLY A 84 13.15 -16.90 -34.69
C GLY A 84 13.21 -16.52 -33.21
N SER A 85 14.19 -17.03 -32.44
CA SER A 85 14.41 -16.63 -31.06
C SER A 85 14.89 -15.17 -31.00
N SER A 86 13.99 -14.23 -30.77
CA SER A 86 14.35 -12.95 -30.17
C SER A 86 14.18 -13.09 -28.67
N ALA A 87 15.30 -13.21 -27.96
CA ALA A 87 15.33 -13.17 -26.50
C ALA A 87 14.82 -11.80 -26.07
N GLY A 88 13.53 -11.74 -25.73
CA GLY A 88 12.92 -10.59 -25.11
C GLY A 88 13.52 -10.39 -23.72
N PRO A 89 13.69 -9.15 -23.26
CA PRO A 89 14.22 -8.89 -21.94
C PRO A 89 13.13 -9.00 -20.88
N GLY A 90 13.47 -9.72 -19.83
CA GLY A 90 12.65 -10.01 -18.67
C GLY A 90 13.48 -10.76 -17.64
N PRO A 91 12.86 -11.31 -16.58
CA PRO A 91 13.51 -12.32 -15.76
C PRO A 91 14.10 -13.39 -16.68
N LEU A 92 15.32 -13.83 -16.35
CA LEU A 92 16.11 -14.74 -17.17
C LEU A 92 15.27 -15.92 -17.67
N GLY A 93 15.45 -16.30 -18.94
CA GLY A 93 14.88 -17.54 -19.45
C GLY A 93 15.40 -18.73 -18.64
N ALA A 94 14.59 -19.79 -18.50
CA ALA A 94 14.97 -21.01 -17.79
C ALA A 94 16.26 -21.59 -18.40
N GLY A 95 17.42 -21.28 -17.81
CA GLY A 95 18.73 -21.70 -18.30
C GLY A 95 19.88 -20.71 -18.10
N GLU A 96 19.63 -19.42 -17.84
CA GLU A 96 20.69 -18.46 -17.51
C GLU A 96 20.89 -18.33 -15.99
N GLY A 97 22.15 -18.26 -15.54
CA GLY A 97 22.52 -18.35 -14.12
C GLY A 97 21.88 -17.29 -13.21
N ALA A 98 21.78 -17.59 -11.92
CA ALA A 98 21.08 -16.75 -10.93
C ALA A 98 21.41 -15.26 -11.03
N ILE A 99 20.37 -14.41 -11.03
CA ILE A 99 20.51 -12.95 -10.99
C ILE A 99 21.31 -12.55 -9.76
N LYS A 100 22.41 -11.82 -9.96
CA LYS A 100 23.33 -11.44 -8.87
C LYS A 100 23.01 -10.10 -8.21
N GLY A 101 22.12 -9.31 -8.79
CA GLY A 101 21.83 -7.94 -8.34
C GLY A 101 20.88 -7.86 -7.17
N TYR A 102 20.62 -6.62 -6.75
CA TYR A 102 19.68 -6.29 -5.68
C TYR A 102 18.56 -5.41 -6.24
N ALA A 103 17.32 -5.83 -6.04
CA ALA A 103 16.14 -4.99 -6.29
C ALA A 103 15.69 -4.40 -4.95
N VAL A 104 15.53 -3.07 -4.88
CA VAL A 104 15.22 -2.37 -3.64
C VAL A 104 13.96 -1.51 -3.81
N PRO A 105 12.76 -2.10 -3.72
CA PRO A 105 11.52 -1.34 -3.59
C PRO A 105 11.49 -0.56 -2.27
N ILE A 106 11.23 0.74 -2.36
CA ILE A 106 11.09 1.66 -1.23
C ILE A 106 9.64 2.15 -1.22
N GLY A 107 8.96 2.06 -0.06
CA GLY A 107 7.53 2.28 0.04
C GLY A 107 7.04 3.72 -0.19
N GLY A 108 7.94 4.66 -0.49
CA GLY A 108 7.60 6.06 -0.72
C GLY A 108 7.87 6.95 0.49
N ALA A 109 7.72 8.26 0.32
CA ALA A 109 7.97 9.26 1.37
C ALA A 109 9.30 9.04 2.14
N LEU A 110 10.34 8.62 1.41
CA LEU A 110 11.64 8.33 2.01
C LEU A 110 12.26 9.62 2.51
N LYS A 111 12.56 9.66 3.81
CA LYS A 111 13.13 10.85 4.44
C LYS A 111 14.61 11.00 4.10
N ALA A 112 15.08 12.24 4.12
CA ALA A 112 16.48 12.59 3.81
C ALA A 112 17.47 12.10 4.86
N ASP A 113 17.03 11.94 6.11
CA ASP A 113 17.81 11.48 7.27
C ASP A 113 17.77 9.96 7.50
N ASN A 114 17.07 9.21 6.63
CA ASN A 114 16.98 7.76 6.73
C ASN A 114 18.28 7.08 6.24
N GLU A 115 19.26 7.00 7.13
CA GLU A 115 20.56 6.38 6.83
C GLU A 115 20.46 4.88 6.59
N ASP A 116 19.52 4.19 7.23
CA ASP A 116 19.33 2.74 7.06
C ASP A 116 19.01 2.39 5.61
N VAL A 117 18.17 3.19 4.95
CA VAL A 117 17.83 2.96 3.53
C VAL A 117 18.89 3.53 2.59
N TRP A 118 19.25 4.81 2.72
CA TRP A 118 20.18 5.46 1.79
C TRP A 118 21.58 4.87 1.87
N GLY A 119 22.09 4.65 3.08
CA GLY A 119 23.40 4.05 3.32
C GLY A 119 23.47 2.61 2.80
N ARG A 120 22.42 1.81 3.04
CA ARG A 120 22.36 0.43 2.57
C ARG A 120 22.36 0.33 1.04
N ILE A 121 21.61 1.17 0.34
CA ILE A 121 21.60 1.19 -1.14
C ILE A 121 23.01 1.49 -1.70
N VAL A 122 23.71 2.46 -1.12
CA VAL A 122 25.09 2.78 -1.53
C VAL A 122 26.04 1.63 -1.20
N GLN A 123 25.91 1.02 -0.01
CA GLN A 123 26.72 -0.13 0.40
C GLN A 123 26.55 -1.31 -0.56
N LEU A 124 25.31 -1.65 -0.93
CA LEU A 124 24.99 -2.74 -1.87
C LEU A 124 25.58 -2.49 -3.26
N ALA A 125 25.72 -1.24 -3.68
CA ALA A 125 26.35 -0.86 -4.94
C ALA A 125 27.89 -0.82 -4.91
N GLY A 126 28.51 -1.19 -3.77
CA GLY A 126 29.97 -1.21 -3.59
C GLY A 126 30.54 -0.10 -2.70
N GLY A 127 29.67 0.68 -2.04
CA GLY A 127 30.09 1.70 -1.07
C GLY A 127 30.55 3.02 -1.69
N LYS A 128 31.47 3.71 -1.02
CA LYS A 128 31.99 5.02 -1.47
C LYS A 128 32.61 4.91 -2.87
N GLY A 129 32.33 5.88 -3.73
CA GLY A 129 32.75 5.88 -5.13
C GLY A 129 31.86 5.06 -6.06
N ALA A 130 30.87 4.32 -5.55
CA ALA A 130 29.91 3.60 -6.39
C ALA A 130 29.19 4.57 -7.32
N ARG A 131 29.17 4.24 -8.62
CA ARG A 131 28.50 5.05 -9.64
C ARG A 131 27.01 4.78 -9.66
N PHE A 132 26.21 5.83 -9.57
CA PHE A 132 24.76 5.77 -9.66
C PHE A 132 24.24 6.58 -10.84
N VAL A 133 23.23 6.03 -11.50
CA VAL A 133 22.38 6.77 -12.42
C VAL A 133 21.00 6.96 -11.79
N VAL A 134 20.50 8.19 -11.81
CA VAL A 134 19.18 8.56 -11.28
C VAL A 134 18.21 8.89 -12.41
N PHE A 135 17.00 8.34 -12.32
CA PHE A 135 15.90 8.58 -13.22
C PHE A 135 14.77 9.33 -12.51
N GLY A 136 14.58 10.59 -12.90
CA GLY A 136 13.44 11.43 -12.50
C GLY A 136 12.14 11.14 -13.28
N THR A 137 12.10 10.04 -14.04
CA THR A 137 11.11 9.76 -15.11
C THR A 137 9.66 9.84 -14.65
N ALA A 138 9.37 9.39 -13.42
CA ALA A 138 8.02 9.37 -12.87
C ALA A 138 7.52 10.76 -12.44
N ALA A 139 8.43 11.66 -12.07
CA ALA A 139 8.10 12.87 -11.33
C ALA A 139 7.38 13.92 -12.20
N GLU A 140 6.59 14.78 -11.56
CA GLU A 140 6.07 16.00 -12.19
C GLU A 140 7.18 17.00 -12.48
N ASP A 141 8.14 17.10 -11.55
CA ASP A 141 9.39 17.85 -11.69
C ASP A 141 10.57 16.85 -11.63
N PRO A 142 11.01 16.33 -12.80
CA PRO A 142 12.11 15.37 -12.86
C PRO A 142 13.44 15.95 -12.41
N GLU A 143 13.68 17.24 -12.63
CA GLU A 143 14.95 17.88 -12.29
C GLU A 143 15.10 17.98 -10.77
N ALA A 144 14.12 18.55 -10.09
CA ALA A 144 14.16 18.69 -8.63
C ALA A 144 14.17 17.32 -7.93
N SER A 145 13.36 16.38 -8.41
CA SER A 145 13.27 15.04 -7.83
C SER A 145 14.57 14.26 -8.01
N ALA A 146 15.14 14.26 -9.22
CA ALA A 146 16.40 13.57 -9.49
C ALA A 146 17.57 14.24 -8.75
N LYS A 147 17.60 15.58 -8.69
CA LYS A 147 18.60 16.32 -7.92
C LYS A 147 18.57 15.92 -6.44
N THR A 148 17.40 15.85 -5.83
CA THR A 148 17.26 15.43 -4.43
C THR A 148 17.84 14.03 -4.20
N ALA A 149 17.52 13.06 -5.07
CA ALA A 149 18.07 11.71 -4.96
C ALA A 149 19.58 11.66 -5.21
N VAL A 150 20.10 12.42 -6.17
CA VAL A 150 21.54 12.59 -6.42
C VAL A 150 22.25 13.12 -5.18
N ASP A 151 21.74 14.21 -4.59
CA ASP A 151 22.32 14.82 -3.40
C ASP A 151 22.33 13.82 -2.22
N MET A 152 21.25 13.04 -2.05
CA MET A 152 21.18 12.03 -1.00
C MET A 152 22.18 10.88 -1.20
N LEU A 153 22.38 10.41 -2.42
CA LEU A 153 23.38 9.39 -2.73
C LEU A 153 24.81 9.93 -2.56
N GLN A 154 25.07 11.14 -3.03
CA GLN A 154 26.37 11.80 -2.92
C GLN A 154 26.75 12.09 -1.46
N LYS A 155 25.77 12.47 -0.61
CA LYS A 155 25.98 12.63 0.84
C LYS A 155 26.54 11.37 1.51
N ARG A 156 26.22 10.17 0.98
CA ARG A 156 26.77 8.87 1.45
C ARG A 156 28.01 8.41 0.66
N GLY A 157 28.57 9.28 -0.17
CA GLY A 157 29.84 9.05 -0.87
C GLY A 157 29.72 8.34 -2.21
N ALA A 158 28.52 8.18 -2.78
CA ALA A 158 28.35 7.71 -4.15
C ALA A 158 28.73 8.80 -5.18
N VAL A 159 29.03 8.39 -6.41
CA VAL A 159 29.14 9.27 -7.58
C VAL A 159 27.85 9.13 -8.37
N ALA A 160 26.89 10.03 -8.14
CA ALA A 160 25.57 9.97 -8.77
C ALA A 160 25.37 11.07 -9.82
N GLU A 161 24.72 10.72 -10.93
CA GLU A 161 24.26 11.66 -11.95
C GLU A 161 22.82 11.35 -12.39
N ALA A 162 22.06 12.37 -12.78
CA ALA A 162 20.72 12.22 -13.32
C ALA A 162 20.75 12.17 -14.86
N LEU A 163 19.95 11.29 -15.48
CA LEU A 163 19.78 11.29 -16.94
C LEU A 163 18.50 12.01 -17.36
N PRO A 164 18.50 12.70 -18.51
CA PRO A 164 17.35 13.46 -19.00
C PRO A 164 16.28 12.57 -19.64
N VAL A 165 15.89 11.48 -18.97
CA VAL A 165 14.92 10.49 -19.48
C VAL A 165 13.60 10.69 -18.75
N ALA A 166 12.83 11.71 -19.12
CA ALA A 166 11.53 11.98 -18.50
C ALA A 166 10.57 12.68 -19.47
N PRO A 167 9.27 12.33 -19.50
CA PRO A 167 8.29 12.94 -20.40
C PRO A 167 8.00 14.41 -20.09
N LYS A 168 8.34 14.88 -18.88
CA LYS A 168 8.19 16.27 -18.48
C LYS A 168 9.31 17.18 -18.97
N PHE A 169 10.39 16.63 -19.52
CA PHE A 169 11.37 17.41 -20.27
C PHE A 169 10.89 17.63 -21.70
N SER A 170 10.21 18.75 -21.94
CA SER A 170 9.61 19.09 -23.25
C SER A 170 10.64 19.24 -24.38
N TRP A 171 11.91 19.49 -24.04
CA TRP A 171 13.02 19.61 -24.97
C TRP A 171 13.69 18.26 -25.31
N VAL A 172 13.25 17.15 -24.72
CA VAL A 172 13.84 15.82 -24.95
C VAL A 172 12.94 14.99 -25.86
N ASP A 173 13.52 14.46 -26.94
CA ASP A 173 12.91 13.41 -27.73
C ASP A 173 13.11 12.06 -27.03
N LEU A 174 12.06 11.58 -26.35
CA LEU A 174 12.09 10.35 -25.57
C LEU A 174 12.48 9.12 -26.40
N SER A 175 12.09 9.08 -27.67
CA SER A 175 12.40 7.96 -28.56
C SER A 175 13.90 7.87 -28.85
N LYS A 176 14.59 9.01 -28.88
CA LYS A 176 16.03 9.11 -29.11
C LYS A 176 16.82 8.95 -27.82
N VAL A 177 16.41 9.59 -26.72
CA VAL A 177 17.18 9.60 -25.47
C VAL A 177 17.35 8.19 -24.87
N VAL A 178 16.33 7.33 -24.98
CA VAL A 178 16.38 5.92 -24.53
C VAL A 178 17.19 5.00 -25.46
N ARG A 179 17.69 5.56 -26.57
CA ARG A 179 18.54 4.89 -27.57
C ARG A 179 19.90 5.58 -27.72
N ASP A 180 20.17 6.63 -26.94
CA ASP A 180 21.42 7.39 -27.01
C ASP A 180 22.59 6.53 -26.49
N PRO A 181 23.60 6.22 -27.33
CA PRO A 181 24.71 5.36 -26.94
C PRO A 181 25.52 5.90 -25.75
N SER A 182 25.65 7.23 -25.63
CA SER A 182 26.41 7.88 -24.56
C SER A 182 25.70 7.75 -23.22
N LEU A 183 24.38 7.95 -23.20
CA LEU A 183 23.58 7.79 -21.98
C LEU A 183 23.49 6.31 -21.56
N ILE A 184 23.34 5.41 -22.53
CA ILE A 184 23.39 3.96 -22.30
C ILE A 184 24.74 3.55 -21.70
N ALA A 185 25.86 4.08 -22.20
CA ALA A 185 27.18 3.79 -21.65
C ALA A 185 27.32 4.25 -20.19
N LYS A 186 26.71 5.37 -19.79
CA LYS A 186 26.66 5.80 -18.38
C LYS A 186 25.97 4.77 -17.50
N VAL A 187 24.80 4.27 -17.92
CA VAL A 187 24.08 3.20 -17.19
C VAL A 187 24.90 1.91 -17.13
N LYS A 188 25.50 1.48 -18.24
CA LYS A 188 26.36 0.29 -18.30
C LYS A 188 27.61 0.39 -17.42
N ASN A 189 28.07 1.60 -17.10
CA ASN A 189 29.20 1.83 -16.20
C ASN A 189 28.79 2.07 -14.74
N ALA A 190 27.49 2.14 -14.44
CA ALA A 190 26.98 2.30 -13.09
C ALA A 190 26.99 0.98 -12.30
N ARG A 191 26.99 1.10 -10.97
CA ARG A 191 26.74 0.02 -10.01
C ARG A 191 25.37 0.13 -9.34
N GLY A 192 24.72 1.29 -9.46
CA GLY A 192 23.36 1.49 -8.99
C GLY A 192 22.52 2.29 -9.98
N VAL A 193 21.23 1.97 -10.02
CA VAL A 193 20.19 2.74 -10.70
C VAL A 193 19.14 3.11 -9.65
N PHE A 194 18.72 4.37 -9.62
CA PHE A 194 17.69 4.85 -8.70
C PHE A 194 16.53 5.50 -9.45
N PHE A 195 15.30 5.05 -9.20
CA PHE A 195 14.07 5.64 -9.72
C PHE A 195 13.37 6.49 -8.65
N THR A 196 13.08 7.75 -8.97
CA THR A 196 12.31 8.61 -8.07
C THR A 196 10.81 8.26 -8.09
N GLY A 197 10.06 8.84 -7.15
CA GLY A 197 8.60 8.75 -7.11
C GLY A 197 7.90 9.59 -8.18
N GLY A 198 6.58 9.43 -8.27
CA GLY A 198 5.71 10.12 -9.23
C GLY A 198 4.65 9.17 -9.79
N SER A 199 4.46 9.18 -11.10
CA SER A 199 3.58 8.28 -11.84
C SER A 199 4.37 7.12 -12.44
N GLN A 200 4.11 5.90 -11.99
CA GLN A 200 4.84 4.69 -12.39
C GLN A 200 4.65 4.34 -13.87
N GLU A 201 3.49 4.65 -14.44
CA GLU A 201 3.26 4.43 -15.85
C GLU A 201 4.20 5.22 -16.74
N ARG A 202 4.65 6.42 -16.34
CA ARG A 202 5.67 7.16 -17.10
C ARG A 202 6.98 6.40 -17.22
N ILE A 203 7.36 5.65 -16.18
CA ILE A 203 8.59 4.85 -16.22
C ILE A 203 8.44 3.74 -17.28
N VAL A 204 7.34 2.99 -17.20
CA VAL A 204 7.09 1.85 -18.09
C VAL A 204 6.85 2.31 -19.53
N ASP A 205 6.05 3.35 -19.75
CA ASP A 205 5.73 3.85 -21.08
C ASP A 205 6.97 4.43 -21.80
N VAL A 206 7.94 4.98 -21.05
CA VAL A 206 9.22 5.49 -21.58
C VAL A 206 10.23 4.38 -21.83
N LEU A 207 10.40 3.45 -20.88
CA LEU A 207 11.43 2.41 -20.95
C LEU A 207 11.00 1.18 -21.74
N MET A 208 9.70 0.96 -21.88
CA MET A 208 9.10 -0.17 -22.57
C MET A 208 7.88 0.27 -23.43
N PRO A 209 8.06 1.20 -24.39
CA PRO A 209 6.96 1.73 -25.19
C PRO A 209 6.28 0.62 -26.01
N GLY A 210 4.95 0.56 -25.93
CA GLY A 210 4.15 -0.47 -26.60
C GLY A 210 4.45 -1.90 -26.11
N GLY A 211 5.06 -2.05 -24.93
CA GLY A 211 5.45 -3.35 -24.40
C GLY A 211 6.79 -3.88 -24.90
N ASN A 212 7.55 -3.09 -25.67
CA ASN A 212 8.87 -3.47 -26.19
C ASN A 212 9.97 -2.75 -25.43
N SER A 213 10.97 -3.48 -24.94
CA SER A 213 12.08 -2.88 -24.21
C SER A 213 12.92 -1.95 -25.08
N THR A 214 13.43 -0.90 -24.45
CA THR A 214 14.40 0.02 -25.03
C THR A 214 15.83 -0.42 -24.73
N PRO A 215 16.83 0.00 -25.53
CA PRO A 215 18.23 -0.18 -25.19
C PRO A 215 18.64 0.38 -23.82
N MET A 216 17.96 1.45 -23.36
CA MET A 216 18.12 1.98 -22.01
C MET A 216 17.66 0.98 -20.93
N LEU A 217 16.48 0.38 -21.11
CA LEU A 217 15.98 -0.64 -20.19
C LEU A 217 16.89 -1.87 -20.16
N GLU A 218 17.44 -2.28 -21.31
CA GLU A 218 18.45 -3.34 -21.36
C GLU A 218 19.69 -3.00 -20.56
N ALA A 219 20.18 -1.77 -20.67
CA ALA A 219 21.35 -1.35 -19.89
C ALA A 219 21.08 -1.38 -18.38
N ILE A 220 19.85 -1.04 -17.95
CA ILE A 220 19.43 -1.14 -16.54
C ILE A 220 19.38 -2.61 -16.10
N TRP A 221 18.80 -3.49 -16.92
CA TRP A 221 18.82 -4.93 -16.66
C TRP A 221 20.24 -5.50 -16.61
N ASP A 222 21.15 -5.04 -17.45
CA ASP A 222 22.56 -5.43 -17.40
C ASP A 222 23.22 -5.02 -16.08
N VAL A 223 22.86 -3.86 -15.51
CA VAL A 223 23.32 -3.44 -14.16
C VAL A 223 22.88 -4.46 -13.14
N TYR A 224 21.60 -4.82 -13.17
CA TYR A 224 21.02 -5.76 -12.22
C TYR A 224 21.63 -7.17 -12.36
N ARG A 225 21.66 -7.73 -13.57
CA ARG A 225 22.19 -9.08 -13.85
C ARG A 225 23.65 -9.25 -13.42
N ARG A 226 24.48 -8.19 -13.55
CA ARG A 226 25.90 -8.23 -13.18
C ARG A 226 26.21 -7.91 -11.71
N GLY A 227 25.19 -7.84 -10.85
CA GLY A 227 25.38 -7.63 -9.41
C GLY A 227 25.24 -6.20 -8.91
N GLY A 228 24.69 -5.30 -9.72
CA GLY A 228 24.36 -3.93 -9.31
C GLY A 228 23.02 -3.83 -8.60
N VAL A 229 22.69 -2.61 -8.18
CA VAL A 229 21.46 -2.28 -7.46
C VAL A 229 20.47 -1.58 -8.39
N VAL A 230 19.21 -1.99 -8.36
CA VAL A 230 18.08 -1.23 -8.91
C VAL A 230 17.16 -0.88 -7.76
N ALA A 231 17.16 0.39 -7.35
CA ALA A 231 16.35 0.90 -6.26
C ALA A 231 15.29 1.87 -6.79
N GLY A 232 14.15 1.97 -6.10
CA GLY A 232 13.12 2.90 -6.51
C GLY A 232 12.11 3.20 -5.42
N THR A 233 11.71 4.46 -5.31
CA THR A 233 10.75 4.91 -4.28
C THR A 233 9.37 5.21 -4.86
N SER A 234 8.31 4.78 -4.17
CA SER A 234 6.92 4.94 -4.60
C SER A 234 6.71 4.37 -6.02
N ALA A 235 6.55 5.18 -7.05
CA ALA A 235 6.49 4.73 -8.45
C ALA A 235 7.64 3.77 -8.83
N GLY A 236 8.86 4.07 -8.37
CA GLY A 236 10.02 3.21 -8.60
C GLY A 236 9.91 1.83 -7.91
N ALA A 237 9.15 1.70 -6.82
CA ALA A 237 8.89 0.41 -6.19
C ALA A 237 7.80 -0.37 -6.93
N ALA A 238 6.77 0.31 -7.43
CA ALA A 238 5.66 -0.31 -8.14
C ALA A 238 6.09 -1.06 -9.42
N ILE A 239 7.11 -0.54 -10.12
CA ILE A 239 7.64 -1.18 -11.34
C ILE A 239 8.46 -2.45 -11.07
N MET A 240 8.74 -2.80 -9.81
CA MET A 240 9.68 -3.88 -9.49
C MET A 240 9.09 -5.26 -9.81
N SER A 241 7.78 -5.47 -9.67
CA SER A 241 7.11 -6.72 -10.06
C SER A 241 6.75 -6.74 -11.55
N THR A 242 6.39 -7.92 -12.10
CA THR A 242 6.01 -8.02 -13.53
C THR A 242 4.64 -7.43 -13.85
N VAL A 243 3.80 -7.24 -12.82
CA VAL A 243 2.54 -6.49 -12.88
C VAL A 243 2.63 -5.36 -11.87
N MET A 244 2.00 -4.22 -12.19
CA MET A 244 1.88 -3.07 -11.31
C MET A 244 0.48 -2.46 -11.39
N PHE A 245 0.10 -1.70 -10.38
CA PHE A 245 -0.99 -0.72 -10.52
C PHE A 245 -0.48 0.49 -11.33
N ARG A 246 -1.28 1.06 -12.22
CA ARG A 246 -1.06 2.42 -12.76
C ARG A 246 -1.78 3.41 -11.84
N ASP A 247 -1.25 4.62 -11.68
CA ASP A 247 -1.80 5.63 -10.75
C ASP A 247 -2.06 5.11 -9.31
N ALA A 248 -2.82 5.87 -8.51
CA ALA A 248 -3.29 5.48 -7.18
C ALA A 248 -4.79 5.08 -7.21
N PRO A 249 -5.17 3.91 -7.78
CA PRO A 249 -6.56 3.50 -7.85
C PRO A 249 -7.15 3.39 -6.44
N SER A 250 -8.43 3.74 -6.34
CA SER A 250 -9.21 3.55 -5.13
C SER A 250 -9.18 2.07 -4.72
N VAL A 251 -8.71 1.80 -3.50
CA VAL A 251 -8.59 0.44 -2.97
C VAL A 251 -9.95 -0.26 -2.96
N ILE A 252 -10.99 0.43 -2.47
CA ILE A 252 -12.33 -0.13 -2.42
C ILE A 252 -12.88 -0.43 -3.82
N ASN A 253 -12.54 0.37 -4.84
CA ASN A 253 -12.95 0.08 -6.22
C ASN A 253 -12.26 -1.18 -6.77
N ILE A 254 -10.99 -1.40 -6.47
CA ILE A 254 -10.29 -2.65 -6.85
C ILE A 254 -10.96 -3.84 -6.17
N MET A 255 -11.29 -3.74 -4.88
CA MET A 255 -12.04 -4.78 -4.15
C MET A 255 -13.42 -5.03 -4.74
N LYS A 256 -14.11 -3.98 -5.22
CA LYS A 256 -15.38 -4.07 -5.97
C LYS A 256 -15.21 -4.60 -7.40
N GLY A 257 -14.01 -5.03 -7.81
CA GLY A 257 -13.73 -5.57 -9.14
C GLY A 257 -13.67 -4.52 -10.26
N LYS A 258 -13.56 -3.23 -9.92
CA LYS A 258 -13.55 -2.11 -10.88
C LYS A 258 -12.13 -1.78 -11.33
N TRP A 259 -11.58 -2.61 -12.22
CA TRP A 259 -10.27 -2.40 -12.83
C TRP A 259 -10.19 -3.00 -14.24
N ALA A 260 -9.22 -2.53 -15.03
CA ALA A 260 -8.91 -3.08 -16.34
C ALA A 260 -7.42 -2.94 -16.68
N GLU A 261 -6.93 -3.84 -17.54
CA GLU A 261 -5.59 -3.77 -18.14
C GLU A 261 -5.39 -2.45 -18.89
N GLY A 262 -4.19 -1.88 -18.80
CA GLY A 262 -3.84 -0.59 -19.40
C GLY A 262 -4.56 0.61 -18.78
N LYS A 263 -5.41 0.39 -17.76
CA LYS A 263 -6.08 1.46 -17.00
C LYS A 263 -5.59 1.49 -15.57
N GLN A 264 -6.13 0.66 -14.68
CA GLN A 264 -5.74 0.62 -13.27
C GLN A 264 -4.54 -0.29 -13.02
N ILE A 265 -4.28 -1.23 -13.93
CA ILE A 265 -3.16 -2.16 -13.85
C ILE A 265 -2.43 -2.24 -15.19
N ASP A 266 -1.15 -2.57 -15.14
CA ASP A 266 -0.32 -2.82 -16.31
C ASP A 266 0.84 -3.75 -15.97
N ARG A 267 1.68 -4.03 -16.96
CA ARG A 267 3.00 -4.61 -16.78
C ARG A 267 3.90 -3.67 -15.96
N GLY A 268 4.67 -4.25 -15.06
CA GLY A 268 5.84 -3.61 -14.46
C GLY A 268 7.12 -3.98 -15.23
N LEU A 269 8.27 -3.67 -14.65
CA LEU A 269 9.58 -3.99 -15.22
C LEU A 269 10.15 -5.31 -14.71
N GLY A 270 9.66 -5.88 -13.62
CA GLY A 270 9.91 -7.29 -13.26
C GLY A 270 11.25 -7.63 -12.59
N PHE A 271 11.94 -6.66 -11.99
CA PHE A 271 13.21 -6.88 -11.28
C PHE A 271 13.13 -7.87 -10.10
N VAL A 272 11.97 -8.04 -9.44
CA VAL A 272 11.79 -9.04 -8.37
C VAL A 272 11.32 -10.41 -8.87
N GLY A 273 11.34 -10.63 -10.18
CA GLY A 273 10.90 -11.89 -10.79
C GLY A 273 9.38 -12.03 -10.89
N PRO A 274 8.91 -13.18 -11.40
CA PRO A 274 7.49 -13.40 -11.69
C PRO A 274 6.65 -13.78 -10.46
N ASP A 275 7.28 -14.23 -9.37
CA ASP A 275 6.58 -14.86 -8.24
C ASP A 275 6.22 -13.90 -7.10
N LEU A 276 6.81 -12.69 -7.09
CA LEU A 276 6.61 -11.68 -6.06
C LEU A 276 5.91 -10.45 -6.65
N PHE A 277 4.75 -10.10 -6.11
CA PHE A 277 4.06 -8.85 -6.40
C PHE A 277 4.46 -7.77 -5.40
N VAL A 278 4.76 -6.55 -5.87
CA VAL A 278 5.20 -5.44 -5.00
C VAL A 278 4.19 -4.30 -5.02
N ASP A 279 3.90 -3.75 -3.84
CA ASP A 279 3.17 -2.51 -3.69
C ASP A 279 3.83 -1.62 -2.61
N GLN A 280 3.41 -0.36 -2.53
CA GLN A 280 4.09 0.75 -1.87
C GLN A 280 3.06 1.68 -1.21
N HIS A 281 3.47 2.60 -0.34
CA HIS A 281 2.61 3.39 0.56
C HIS A 281 1.56 2.50 1.25
N PHE A 282 2.00 1.33 1.69
CA PHE A 282 1.13 0.16 1.73
C PHE A 282 0.15 0.16 2.90
N LEU A 283 0.65 0.22 4.13
CA LEU A 283 -0.11 0.30 5.38
C LEU A 283 -0.77 1.67 5.51
N LYS A 284 -0.07 2.76 5.17
CA LYS A 284 -0.61 4.14 5.20
C LYS A 284 -1.90 4.31 4.41
N ARG A 285 -2.11 3.48 3.39
CA ARG A 285 -3.24 3.57 2.45
C ARG A 285 -4.07 2.28 2.36
N GLY A 286 -3.90 1.34 3.31
CA GLY A 286 -4.64 0.08 3.31
C GLY A 286 -4.53 -0.76 2.04
N ARG A 287 -3.40 -0.68 1.33
CA ARG A 287 -3.26 -1.25 -0.02
C ARG A 287 -3.22 -2.77 -0.09
N PHE A 288 -3.19 -3.46 1.05
CA PHE A 288 -3.47 -4.91 1.10
C PHE A 288 -4.83 -5.24 0.49
N GLY A 289 -5.84 -4.36 0.66
CA GLY A 289 -7.17 -4.52 0.08
C GLY A 289 -7.17 -4.53 -1.46
N ARG A 290 -6.24 -3.82 -2.12
CA ARG A 290 -6.12 -3.86 -3.58
C ARG A 290 -5.16 -4.95 -4.05
N MET A 291 -4.11 -5.21 -3.28
CA MET A 291 -3.09 -6.20 -3.60
C MET A 291 -3.70 -7.61 -3.69
N ILE A 292 -4.46 -8.04 -2.68
CA ILE A 292 -5.01 -9.40 -2.61
C ILE A 292 -5.86 -9.76 -3.85
N PRO A 293 -6.91 -9.00 -4.23
CA PRO A 293 -7.72 -9.33 -5.40
C PRO A 293 -6.90 -9.32 -6.71
N LEU A 294 -5.92 -8.41 -6.85
CA LEU A 294 -5.07 -8.39 -8.04
C LEU A 294 -4.15 -9.62 -8.09
N MET A 295 -3.51 -9.97 -6.97
CA MET A 295 -2.66 -11.16 -6.89
C MET A 295 -3.43 -12.42 -7.27
N MET A 296 -4.67 -12.56 -6.78
CA MET A 296 -5.55 -13.68 -7.13
C MET A 296 -5.87 -13.70 -8.62
N ALA A 297 -6.23 -12.55 -9.19
CA ALA A 297 -6.54 -12.42 -10.62
C ALA A 297 -5.33 -12.71 -11.52
N LYS A 298 -4.10 -12.48 -11.03
CA LYS A 298 -2.86 -12.65 -11.78
C LYS A 298 -2.07 -13.91 -11.42
N GLY A 299 -2.57 -14.72 -10.49
CA GLY A 299 -1.94 -15.98 -10.08
C GLY A 299 -0.73 -15.83 -9.14
N TYR A 300 -0.48 -14.65 -8.57
CA TYR A 300 0.58 -14.47 -7.59
C TYR A 300 0.27 -15.20 -6.28
N LYS A 301 1.30 -15.83 -5.71
CA LYS A 301 1.22 -16.45 -4.38
C LYS A 301 1.81 -15.58 -3.29
N LEU A 302 2.85 -14.81 -3.59
CA LEU A 302 3.52 -13.94 -2.64
C LEU A 302 3.39 -12.48 -3.06
N GLY A 303 3.07 -11.63 -2.09
CA GLY A 303 2.98 -10.19 -2.21
C GLY A 303 3.80 -9.53 -1.12
N LEU A 304 4.42 -8.40 -1.44
CA LEU A 304 5.20 -7.59 -0.53
C LEU A 304 4.75 -6.14 -0.63
N GLY A 305 4.11 -5.67 0.42
CA GLY A 305 3.70 -4.29 0.57
C GLY A 305 4.69 -3.53 1.43
N VAL A 306 5.44 -2.59 0.84
CA VAL A 306 6.46 -1.80 1.55
C VAL A 306 5.86 -0.49 2.05
N GLU A 307 6.04 -0.18 3.33
CA GLU A 307 5.51 1.04 3.94
C GLU A 307 6.42 2.25 3.68
N GLU A 308 5.86 3.46 3.79
CA GLU A 308 6.59 4.72 3.71
C GLU A 308 7.83 4.73 4.60
N ASN A 309 8.88 5.40 4.12
CA ASN A 309 10.15 5.51 4.83
C ASN A 309 10.80 4.15 5.19
N SER A 310 10.43 3.08 4.50
CA SER A 310 11.00 1.74 4.60
C SER A 310 11.32 1.20 3.21
N ALA A 311 12.17 0.19 3.15
CA ALA A 311 12.52 -0.51 1.94
C ALA A 311 12.64 -2.01 2.20
N ALA A 312 12.56 -2.78 1.13
CA ALA A 312 12.90 -4.19 1.16
C ALA A 312 14.05 -4.44 0.18
N VAL A 313 15.12 -5.08 0.63
CA VAL A 313 16.22 -5.54 -0.22
C VAL A 313 15.90 -6.95 -0.68
N VAL A 314 15.67 -7.12 -1.98
CA VAL A 314 15.39 -8.41 -2.60
C VAL A 314 16.64 -8.89 -3.34
N HIS A 315 17.13 -10.08 -2.96
CA HIS A 315 18.28 -10.71 -3.57
C HIS A 315 18.09 -12.23 -3.64
N GLY A 316 17.96 -12.77 -4.85
CA GLY A 316 17.59 -14.18 -5.04
C GLY A 316 16.27 -14.48 -4.34
N ASP A 317 16.29 -15.46 -3.43
CA ASP A 317 15.12 -15.87 -2.65
C ASP A 317 14.97 -15.12 -1.32
N GLU A 318 15.82 -14.13 -1.04
CA GLU A 318 15.84 -13.43 0.25
C GLU A 318 15.25 -12.02 0.15
N VAL A 319 14.43 -11.67 1.13
CA VAL A 319 13.92 -10.32 1.38
C VAL A 319 14.43 -9.87 2.75
N GLU A 320 15.08 -8.70 2.82
CA GLU A 320 15.48 -8.04 4.06
C GLU A 320 14.74 -6.70 4.18
N VAL A 321 14.02 -6.48 5.28
CA VAL A 321 13.32 -5.22 5.53
C VAL A 321 14.25 -4.23 6.23
N ILE A 322 14.30 -3.00 5.74
CA ILE A 322 15.13 -1.91 6.29
C ILE A 322 14.33 -0.62 6.40
N GLY A 323 14.68 0.23 7.37
CA GLY A 323 13.94 1.46 7.68
C GLY A 323 12.77 1.22 8.63
N ALA A 324 12.09 2.31 8.98
CA ALA A 324 11.47 2.45 10.30
C ALA A 324 9.98 2.10 10.43
N LYS A 325 9.31 1.63 9.36
CA LYS A 325 7.85 1.32 9.39
C LYS A 325 7.52 -0.08 8.87
N GLY A 326 8.52 -0.83 8.44
CA GLY A 326 8.36 -2.21 8.00
C GLY A 326 7.70 -2.44 6.64
N ALA A 327 7.28 -3.69 6.46
CA ALA A 327 6.59 -4.21 5.28
C ALA A 327 5.59 -5.30 5.69
N LEU A 328 4.55 -5.46 4.88
CA LEU A 328 3.59 -6.54 5.03
C LEU A 328 3.79 -7.57 3.92
N LEU A 329 4.03 -8.81 4.32
CA LEU A 329 4.05 -9.95 3.43
C LEU A 329 2.65 -10.59 3.38
N VAL A 330 2.19 -10.89 2.17
CA VAL A 330 0.93 -11.56 1.87
C VAL A 330 1.23 -12.91 1.20
N ASP A 331 0.79 -14.02 1.79
CA ASP A 331 0.85 -15.36 1.19
C ASP A 331 -0.56 -15.89 0.90
N LEU A 332 -0.84 -16.09 -0.38
CA LEU A 332 -2.13 -16.55 -0.92
C LEU A 332 -2.10 -18.03 -1.34
N THR A 333 -1.25 -18.85 -0.75
CA THR A 333 -1.10 -20.24 -1.19
C THR A 333 -2.28 -21.11 -0.83
N ASP A 334 -2.84 -20.91 0.37
CA ASP A 334 -3.91 -21.74 0.92
C ASP A 334 -5.28 -21.09 0.79
N VAL A 335 -5.37 -19.99 0.03
CA VAL A 335 -6.60 -19.19 -0.04
C VAL A 335 -7.70 -19.92 -0.78
N LYS A 336 -8.92 -19.66 -0.34
CA LYS A 336 -10.14 -20.12 -0.99
C LYS A 336 -11.08 -18.96 -1.26
N THR A 337 -11.84 -19.08 -2.33
CA THR A 337 -12.93 -18.16 -2.67
C THR A 337 -14.24 -18.92 -2.81
N ASP A 338 -15.33 -18.20 -2.61
CA ASP A 338 -16.67 -18.61 -2.95
C ASP A 338 -17.18 -17.76 -4.14
N PRO A 339 -17.19 -18.29 -5.36
CA PRO A 339 -17.67 -17.54 -6.53
C PRO A 339 -19.18 -17.27 -6.47
N THR A 340 -19.95 -17.99 -5.63
CA THR A 340 -21.41 -17.83 -5.55
C THR A 340 -21.84 -16.52 -4.91
N LEU A 341 -20.94 -15.86 -4.16
CA LEU A 341 -21.20 -14.56 -3.53
C LEU A 341 -21.23 -13.39 -4.52
N GLY A 342 -20.76 -13.57 -5.77
CA GLY A 342 -20.81 -12.54 -6.81
C GLY A 342 -19.96 -11.28 -6.52
N ALA A 343 -19.13 -11.31 -5.48
CA ALA A 343 -18.25 -10.22 -5.07
C ALA A 343 -16.93 -10.79 -4.53
N PHE A 344 -15.89 -9.95 -4.48
CA PHE A 344 -14.59 -10.34 -3.93
C PHE A 344 -14.75 -10.88 -2.51
N ASN A 345 -14.16 -12.05 -2.29
CA ASN A 345 -14.05 -12.68 -0.99
C ASN A 345 -12.81 -13.57 -0.96
N VAL A 346 -12.25 -13.76 0.22
CA VAL A 346 -11.13 -14.67 0.43
C VAL A 346 -11.19 -15.23 1.84
N THR A 347 -10.75 -16.47 2.01
CA THR A 347 -10.45 -17.04 3.32
C THR A 347 -9.02 -17.55 3.34
N SER A 348 -8.42 -17.58 4.53
CA SER A 348 -7.10 -18.14 4.79
C SER A 348 -5.92 -17.45 4.07
N ALA A 349 -6.04 -16.15 3.77
CA ALA A 349 -4.87 -15.38 3.33
C ALA A 349 -3.93 -15.21 4.53
N ARG A 350 -2.63 -15.48 4.37
CA ARG A 350 -1.64 -15.36 5.46
C ARG A 350 -0.93 -14.02 5.36
N LEU A 351 -0.85 -13.31 6.48
CA LEU A 351 -0.19 -12.02 6.63
C LEU A 351 0.94 -12.13 7.63
N SER A 352 2.10 -11.57 7.27
CA SER A 352 3.21 -11.37 8.21
C SER A 352 3.67 -9.91 8.14
N PHE A 353 3.84 -9.29 9.30
CA PHE A 353 4.41 -7.95 9.43
C PHE A 353 5.88 -8.09 9.80
N LEU A 354 6.74 -7.52 8.96
CA LEU A 354 8.19 -7.55 9.13
C LEU A 354 8.68 -6.12 9.30
N ASP A 355 9.48 -5.89 10.32
CA ASP A 355 10.03 -4.57 10.64
C ASP A 355 11.55 -4.56 10.46
N GLN A 356 12.22 -3.46 10.82
CA GLN A 356 13.64 -3.23 10.60
C GLN A 356 14.52 -4.44 10.96
N GLY A 357 15.31 -4.90 9.98
CA GLY A 357 16.25 -6.01 10.10
C GLY A 357 15.65 -7.40 9.98
N ASP A 358 14.34 -7.54 9.85
CA ASP A 358 13.70 -8.84 9.63
C ASP A 358 13.96 -9.34 8.21
N ARG A 359 14.09 -10.67 8.08
CA ARG A 359 14.31 -11.35 6.80
C ARG A 359 13.19 -12.33 6.50
N TYR A 360 12.95 -12.57 5.21
CA TYR A 360 12.02 -13.57 4.71
C TYR A 360 12.62 -14.33 3.55
N SER A 361 12.51 -15.67 3.58
CA SER A 361 12.85 -16.50 2.43
C SER A 361 11.61 -16.76 1.56
N LEU A 362 11.65 -16.32 0.30
CA LEU A 362 10.60 -16.58 -0.70
C LEU A 362 10.42 -18.07 -0.96
N LYS A 363 11.51 -18.84 -0.90
CA LYS A 363 11.54 -20.28 -1.17
C LYS A 363 11.02 -21.11 0.00
N THR A 364 11.57 -20.92 1.21
CA THR A 364 11.17 -21.71 2.38
C THR A 364 9.96 -21.14 3.10
N ARG A 365 9.63 -19.87 2.81
CA ARG A 365 8.53 -19.11 3.43
C ARG A 365 8.68 -18.95 4.94
N GLN A 366 9.92 -18.74 5.36
CA GLN A 366 10.28 -18.56 6.75
C GLN A 366 10.70 -17.13 7.00
N THR A 367 10.16 -16.56 8.07
CA THR A 367 10.59 -15.27 8.62
C THR A 367 11.70 -15.49 9.63
N THR A 368 12.75 -14.68 9.55
CA THR A 368 13.83 -14.61 10.53
C THR A 368 13.82 -13.20 11.14
N PRO A 369 13.43 -13.05 12.42
CA PRO A 369 13.44 -11.75 13.08
C PRO A 369 14.86 -11.18 13.20
N ALA A 370 14.95 -9.85 13.27
CA ALA A 370 16.19 -9.17 13.61
C ALA A 370 16.75 -9.68 14.96
N PRO A 371 18.08 -9.83 15.12
CA PRO A 371 18.67 -10.34 16.36
C PRO A 371 18.29 -9.57 17.64
N ILE A 372 17.95 -8.29 17.52
CA ILE A 372 17.47 -7.47 18.65
C ILE A 372 16.08 -7.88 19.12
N LYS A 373 15.18 -8.26 18.21
CA LYS A 373 13.83 -8.71 18.54
C LYS A 373 13.84 -10.08 19.22
N LEU A 374 14.83 -10.91 18.94
CA LEU A 374 15.04 -12.19 19.63
C LEU A 374 15.40 -12.05 21.11
N ARG A 375 15.88 -10.87 21.55
CA ARG A 375 16.15 -10.58 22.96
C ARG A 375 14.92 -10.05 23.71
N GLY A 376 13.90 -9.62 22.98
CA GLY A 376 12.66 -9.09 23.54
C GLY A 376 11.64 -10.17 23.86
N ALA A 377 10.37 -9.79 23.91
CA ALA A 377 9.27 -10.70 24.21
C ALA A 377 8.95 -11.57 22.99
N LYS A 378 8.81 -12.89 23.20
CA LYS A 378 8.26 -13.80 22.19
C LYS A 378 6.75 -13.94 22.42
N HIS A 379 5.98 -13.70 21.37
CA HIS A 379 4.52 -13.83 21.35
C HIS A 379 4.13 -15.15 20.70
N ASP A 380 3.80 -16.15 21.52
CA ASP A 380 3.38 -17.47 21.06
C ASP A 380 2.12 -17.89 21.80
N HIS A 381 0.97 -17.69 21.17
CA HIS A 381 -0.33 -17.92 21.82
C HIS A 381 -0.60 -19.39 22.18
N THR A 382 0.26 -20.31 21.72
CA THR A 382 0.17 -21.74 22.04
C THR A 382 1.07 -22.14 23.21
N ALA A 383 1.98 -21.25 23.62
CA ALA A 383 2.90 -21.51 24.71
C ALA A 383 2.18 -21.44 26.08
N PRO A 384 2.43 -22.38 27.01
CA PRO A 384 1.79 -22.39 28.33
C PRO A 384 2.08 -21.15 29.18
N ASP A 385 3.20 -20.47 28.91
CA ASP A 385 3.68 -19.28 29.61
C ASP A 385 3.37 -17.97 28.87
N PHE A 386 2.53 -18.01 27.82
CA PHE A 386 2.09 -16.83 27.11
C PHE A 386 1.32 -15.87 28.03
N LYS A 387 1.81 -14.64 28.16
CA LYS A 387 1.23 -13.57 28.99
C LYS A 387 0.89 -12.38 28.10
N PRO A 388 -0.31 -12.35 27.50
CA PRO A 388 -0.70 -11.27 26.62
C PRO A 388 -0.91 -9.97 27.39
N TYR A 389 -0.52 -8.85 26.79
CA TYR A 389 -0.82 -7.52 27.31
C TYR A 389 -2.28 -7.10 27.07
N PHE A 390 -2.84 -7.42 25.89
CA PHE A 390 -4.17 -6.95 25.50
C PHE A 390 -5.29 -7.96 25.81
N THR A 391 -6.36 -7.49 26.46
CA THR A 391 -7.50 -8.34 26.86
C THR A 391 -8.84 -7.94 26.27
N GLU A 392 -8.94 -6.75 25.69
CA GLU A 392 -10.21 -6.17 25.25
C GLU A 392 -10.66 -6.71 23.89
N ASP A 393 -11.94 -6.52 23.58
CA ASP A 393 -12.44 -6.72 22.23
C ASP A 393 -12.07 -5.52 21.35
N ARG A 394 -11.64 -5.79 20.12
CA ARG A 394 -11.28 -4.77 19.13
C ARG A 394 -12.08 -4.94 17.85
N PHE A 395 -12.68 -3.83 17.40
CA PHE A 395 -13.29 -3.72 16.09
C PHE A 395 -12.82 -2.44 15.40
N ASP A 396 -12.20 -2.59 14.23
CA ASP A 396 -11.72 -1.45 13.44
C ASP A 396 -12.81 -0.99 12.45
N LEU A 397 -13.24 0.27 12.55
CA LEU A 397 -14.29 0.84 11.68
C LEU A 397 -13.85 1.06 10.23
N ASP A 398 -12.54 1.18 10.01
CA ASP A 398 -11.90 1.18 8.69
C ASP A 398 -10.61 0.36 8.71
N MET A 399 -10.71 -0.92 8.36
CA MET A 399 -9.56 -1.84 8.29
C MET A 399 -8.56 -1.46 7.19
N LEU A 400 -9.00 -0.71 6.17
CA LEU A 400 -8.15 -0.12 5.12
C LEU A 400 -7.57 1.25 5.52
N GLY A 401 -7.83 1.72 6.75
CA GLY A 401 -7.31 2.97 7.27
C GLY A 401 -5.79 2.96 7.46
N ASP A 402 -5.26 4.14 7.82
CA ASP A 402 -3.83 4.36 8.03
C ASP A 402 -3.26 3.41 9.08
N SER A 403 -2.44 2.46 8.61
CA SER A 403 -1.73 1.49 9.44
C SER A 403 -2.65 0.61 10.30
N THR A 404 -3.97 0.63 10.05
CA THR A 404 -4.96 -0.10 10.86
C THR A 404 -4.65 -1.59 10.91
N ILE A 405 -4.37 -2.21 9.76
CA ILE A 405 -4.08 -3.65 9.69
C ILE A 405 -2.82 -4.02 10.48
N ALA A 406 -1.75 -3.22 10.42
CA ALA A 406 -0.53 -3.49 11.19
C ALA A 406 -0.79 -3.35 12.69
N ASN A 407 -1.51 -2.29 13.10
CA ASN A 407 -1.92 -2.09 14.49
C ASN A 407 -2.85 -3.22 14.99
N ALA A 408 -3.70 -3.77 14.11
CA ALA A 408 -4.55 -4.90 14.43
C ALA A 408 -3.74 -6.20 14.58
N MET A 409 -2.70 -6.38 13.76
CA MET A 409 -1.79 -7.52 13.84
C MET A 409 -0.93 -7.50 15.11
N THR A 410 -0.33 -6.36 15.45
CA THR A 410 0.47 -6.22 16.68
C THR A 410 -0.39 -6.36 17.93
N TYR A 411 -1.59 -5.74 17.93
CA TYR A 411 -2.57 -5.93 18.98
C TYR A 411 -2.96 -7.40 19.15
N LEU A 412 -3.33 -8.07 18.05
CA LEU A 412 -3.84 -9.43 18.11
C LEU A 412 -2.75 -10.40 18.60
N ILE A 413 -1.51 -10.29 18.12
CA ILE A 413 -0.46 -11.26 18.48
C ILE A 413 -0.14 -11.23 19.98
N ASP A 414 -0.23 -10.06 20.61
CA ASP A 414 -0.04 -9.84 22.06
C ASP A 414 -1.38 -9.76 22.83
N SER A 415 -2.42 -10.40 22.31
CA SER A 415 -3.74 -10.43 22.95
C SER A 415 -4.14 -11.82 23.46
N ASN A 416 -5.03 -11.90 24.45
CA ASN A 416 -5.75 -13.14 24.78
C ASN A 416 -6.87 -13.47 23.78
N ARG A 417 -7.19 -12.56 22.87
CA ARG A 417 -8.18 -12.77 21.80
C ARG A 417 -7.58 -13.64 20.69
N ASN A 418 -8.45 -14.39 20.02
CA ASN A 418 -8.09 -15.24 18.89
C ASN A 418 -8.35 -14.56 17.54
N GLU A 419 -9.14 -13.49 17.53
CA GLU A 419 -9.43 -12.71 16.34
C GLU A 419 -9.72 -11.25 16.68
N VAL A 420 -9.51 -10.39 15.70
CA VAL A 420 -10.04 -9.03 15.64
C VAL A 420 -10.77 -8.86 14.32
N ARG A 421 -11.76 -7.97 14.31
CA ARG A 421 -12.55 -7.71 13.11
C ARG A 421 -12.42 -6.26 12.70
N GLY A 422 -12.69 -6.01 11.45
CA GLY A 422 -12.93 -4.65 11.00
C GLY A 422 -13.80 -4.61 9.77
N LEU A 423 -14.21 -3.41 9.41
CA LEU A 423 -15.06 -3.14 8.27
C LEU A 423 -14.35 -2.13 7.38
N SER A 424 -14.58 -2.20 6.07
CA SER A 424 -14.32 -1.06 5.18
C SER A 424 -15.35 -1.04 4.07
N PHE A 425 -15.79 0.16 3.70
CA PHE A 425 -16.79 0.40 2.68
C PHE A 425 -16.63 1.82 2.12
N ASP A 426 -17.29 2.08 1.00
CA ASP A 426 -17.35 3.43 0.45
C ASP A 426 -18.43 4.23 1.19
N VAL A 427 -18.03 5.19 2.03
CA VAL A 427 -18.95 5.98 2.86
C VAL A 427 -19.81 6.92 2.01
N LEU A 428 -19.29 7.37 0.87
CA LEU A 428 -19.96 8.29 -0.04
C LEU A 428 -19.94 7.72 -1.47
N PRO A 429 -20.71 6.65 -1.72
CA PRO A 429 -20.73 6.03 -3.03
C PRO A 429 -21.21 7.01 -4.09
N LYS A 430 -20.65 6.93 -5.29
CA LYS A 430 -21.07 7.77 -6.42
C LYS A 430 -22.55 7.52 -6.73
N PRO A 431 -23.33 8.56 -7.07
CA PRO A 431 -24.70 8.37 -7.55
C PRO A 431 -24.78 7.36 -8.68
N GLY A 432 -25.68 6.38 -8.57
CA GLY A 432 -25.85 5.32 -9.57
C GLY A 432 -24.81 4.20 -9.52
N ASP A 433 -23.96 4.11 -8.49
CA ASP A 433 -23.10 2.93 -8.30
C ASP A 433 -23.95 1.67 -8.05
N PRO A 434 -23.94 0.67 -8.95
CA PRO A 434 -24.76 -0.54 -8.80
C PRO A 434 -24.39 -1.38 -7.58
N VAL A 435 -23.22 -1.14 -6.99
CA VAL A 435 -22.73 -1.80 -5.77
C VAL A 435 -22.44 -0.76 -4.67
N ALA A 436 -23.26 0.28 -4.59
CA ALA A 436 -23.14 1.34 -3.57
C ALA A 436 -23.19 0.78 -2.13
N GLU A 437 -24.01 -0.24 -1.89
CA GLU A 437 -24.19 -0.89 -0.59
C GLU A 437 -23.11 -1.95 -0.29
N LEU A 438 -22.19 -2.23 -1.21
CA LEU A 438 -21.16 -3.26 -1.00
C LEU A 438 -20.03 -2.74 -0.10
N GLY A 439 -19.88 -3.38 1.05
CA GLY A 439 -18.74 -3.26 1.96
C GLY A 439 -18.02 -4.59 2.15
N PHE A 440 -16.96 -4.59 2.97
CA PHE A 440 -16.17 -5.78 3.26
C PHE A 440 -15.91 -5.89 4.76
N LEU A 441 -16.27 -7.02 5.34
CA LEU A 441 -15.89 -7.42 6.69
C LEU A 441 -14.57 -8.18 6.63
N PHE A 442 -13.63 -7.76 7.46
CA PHE A 442 -12.32 -8.35 7.62
C PHE A 442 -12.29 -9.08 8.95
N ARG A 443 -11.82 -10.32 8.94
CA ARG A 443 -11.57 -11.12 10.14
C ARG A 443 -10.09 -11.50 10.13
N LEU A 444 -9.34 -10.89 11.03
CA LEU A 444 -7.93 -11.21 11.26
C LEU A 444 -7.85 -12.15 12.47
N TYR A 445 -7.18 -13.29 12.36
CA TYR A 445 -7.18 -14.30 13.41
C TYR A 445 -5.85 -15.04 13.51
N LYS A 446 -5.60 -15.58 14.71
CA LYS A 446 -4.50 -16.48 14.97
C LYS A 446 -4.83 -17.86 14.41
N GLY A 447 -3.87 -18.45 13.71
CA GLY A 447 -3.97 -19.79 13.15
C GLY A 447 -2.68 -20.56 13.35
N LYS A 448 -2.51 -21.61 12.53
CA LYS A 448 -1.32 -22.45 12.64
C LYS A 448 -0.07 -21.65 12.31
N GLY A 449 0.89 -21.66 13.23
CA GLY A 449 2.17 -20.97 13.05
C GLY A 449 2.07 -19.45 13.20
N SER A 450 1.00 -18.94 13.84
CA SER A 450 0.94 -17.55 14.27
C SER A 450 1.82 -17.32 15.51
N TYR A 451 2.86 -16.52 15.37
CA TYR A 451 3.74 -16.11 16.48
C TYR A 451 4.39 -14.76 16.15
N GLY A 452 5.10 -14.16 17.10
CA GLY A 452 5.79 -12.91 16.89
C GLY A 452 6.87 -12.62 17.92
N TRP A 453 7.50 -11.47 17.77
CA TRP A 453 8.45 -10.90 18.71
C TRP A 453 8.19 -9.41 18.85
N SER A 454 8.46 -8.84 20.03
CA SER A 454 8.54 -7.40 20.21
C SER A 454 9.75 -6.98 21.04
N THR A 455 10.21 -5.76 20.83
CA THR A 455 11.28 -5.14 21.61
C THR A 455 11.10 -3.63 21.68
N GLU A 456 11.55 -3.02 22.78
CA GLU A 456 11.58 -1.56 22.97
C GLU A 456 13.01 -1.00 22.90
N GLU A 457 14.02 -1.85 22.66
CA GLU A 457 15.44 -1.48 22.75
C GLU A 457 15.85 -0.35 21.78
N TRP A 458 15.06 -0.08 20.74
CA TRP A 458 15.29 1.01 19.78
C TRP A 458 14.59 2.34 20.16
N GLY A 459 14.00 2.44 21.35
CA GLY A 459 13.34 3.67 21.85
C GLY A 459 11.87 3.79 21.46
N GLY A 460 11.28 2.70 20.97
CA GLY A 460 9.87 2.51 20.68
C GLY A 460 9.58 1.02 20.49
N GLU A 461 8.31 0.63 20.60
CA GLU A 461 7.91 -0.76 20.36
C GLU A 461 8.06 -1.13 18.88
N GLU A 462 8.87 -2.15 18.62
CA GLU A 462 8.99 -2.79 17.31
C GLU A 462 8.48 -4.21 17.36
N PHE A 463 7.94 -4.68 16.23
CA PHE A 463 7.30 -5.99 16.13
C PHE A 463 7.76 -6.79 14.91
N THR A 464 7.86 -8.10 15.09
CA THR A 464 7.72 -9.07 14.00
C THR A 464 6.45 -9.87 14.27
N VAL A 465 5.53 -9.93 13.31
CA VAL A 465 4.33 -10.76 13.40
C VAL A 465 4.31 -11.74 12.25
N VAL A 466 4.16 -13.03 12.54
CA VAL A 466 4.28 -14.10 11.57
C VAL A 466 2.96 -14.85 11.44
N ASN A 467 2.51 -15.06 10.21
CA ASN A 467 1.35 -15.89 9.81
C ASN A 467 0.05 -15.63 10.60
N LEU A 468 -0.40 -14.38 10.72
CA LEU A 468 -1.81 -14.15 11.03
C LEU A 468 -2.66 -14.43 9.78
N TYR A 469 -3.90 -14.86 9.97
CA TYR A 469 -4.79 -15.23 8.89
C TYR A 469 -5.86 -14.16 8.70
N LEU A 470 -6.18 -13.87 7.45
CA LEU A 470 -7.18 -12.90 7.05
C LEU A 470 -8.27 -13.58 6.20
N ASP A 471 -9.51 -13.41 6.64
CA ASP A 471 -10.69 -13.63 5.81
C ASP A 471 -11.32 -12.27 5.46
N VAL A 472 -11.79 -12.13 4.21
CA VAL A 472 -12.53 -10.96 3.73
C VAL A 472 -13.85 -11.44 3.16
N THR A 473 -14.95 -10.93 3.69
CA THR A 473 -16.31 -11.31 3.28
C THR A 473 -17.09 -10.08 2.83
N PRO A 474 -17.76 -10.12 1.66
CA PRO A 474 -18.61 -9.03 1.22
C PRO A 474 -19.82 -8.91 2.16
N VAL A 475 -20.18 -7.68 2.51
CA VAL A 475 -21.34 -7.37 3.35
C VAL A 475 -22.18 -6.27 2.73
N ARG A 476 -23.46 -6.22 3.10
CA ARG A 476 -24.39 -5.18 2.68
C ARG A 476 -24.45 -4.08 3.74
N MET A 477 -24.11 -2.86 3.34
CA MET A 477 -24.14 -1.66 4.17
C MET A 477 -25.51 -0.99 4.07
N PRO A 478 -26.09 -0.55 5.20
CA PRO A 478 -27.33 0.23 5.17
C PRO A 478 -27.13 1.59 4.48
N GLN A 479 -28.18 2.07 3.82
CA GLN A 479 -28.23 3.37 3.17
C GLN A 479 -29.54 4.09 3.56
N PRO A 480 -29.49 5.20 4.34
CA PRO A 480 -28.30 5.84 4.88
C PRO A 480 -27.60 4.98 5.94
N LEU A 481 -26.29 5.18 6.13
CA LEU A 481 -25.50 4.43 7.11
C LEU A 481 -26.01 4.61 8.55
N TYR A 482 -26.52 5.80 8.86
CA TYR A 482 -27.07 6.16 10.15
C TYR A 482 -28.35 6.98 9.98
N SER A 483 -29.22 6.89 10.97
CA SER A 483 -30.40 7.73 11.13
C SER A 483 -30.27 8.57 12.40
N ALA A 484 -31.14 9.57 12.57
CA ALA A 484 -31.19 10.34 13.79
C ALA A 484 -31.55 9.44 14.99
N TRP A 485 -30.85 9.61 16.11
CA TRP A 485 -31.21 8.96 17.37
C TRP A 485 -32.58 9.51 17.82
N PRO A 486 -33.62 8.66 17.99
CA PRO A 486 -34.97 9.14 18.27
C PRO A 486 -35.11 9.80 19.66
N GLY A 487 -34.09 9.68 20.53
CA GLY A 487 -34.21 10.03 21.94
C GLY A 487 -34.99 8.97 22.72
N PRO A 488 -34.99 9.01 24.06
CA PRO A 488 -35.94 8.22 24.82
C PRO A 488 -37.36 8.67 24.45
N ASP A 489 -38.25 7.73 24.16
CA ASP A 489 -39.67 8.01 24.04
C ASP A 489 -40.08 8.83 25.27
N ARG A 490 -40.40 10.11 25.09
CA ARG A 490 -41.13 10.84 26.13
C ARG A 490 -42.46 10.12 26.22
N ALA A 491 -42.58 9.22 27.21
CA ALA A 491 -43.86 8.72 27.65
C ALA A 491 -44.74 9.96 27.82
N THR A 492 -45.71 10.11 26.91
CA THR A 492 -46.79 11.06 27.08
C THR A 492 -47.55 10.59 28.30
N GLY A 493 -47.14 11.06 29.48
CA GLY A 493 -47.95 10.95 30.67
C GLY A 493 -49.33 11.54 30.37
N PRO A 494 -50.41 10.94 30.88
CA PRO A 494 -51.75 11.44 30.61
C PRO A 494 -51.81 12.91 30.99
N ALA A 495 -52.34 13.73 30.08
CA ALA A 495 -52.61 15.13 30.35
C ALA A 495 -53.41 15.23 31.66
N PRO A 496 -53.08 16.15 32.58
CA PRO A 496 -53.88 16.33 33.79
C PRO A 496 -55.30 16.69 33.36
N GLU A 497 -56.27 15.92 33.86
CA GLU A 497 -57.69 16.22 33.72
C GLU A 497 -57.91 17.68 34.11
N ARG A 498 -58.42 18.48 33.15
CA ARG A 498 -59.00 19.77 33.49
C ARG A 498 -60.26 19.46 34.28
N GLY A 499 -60.20 19.63 35.60
CA GLY A 499 -61.38 19.65 36.43
C GLY A 499 -62.31 20.76 35.96
N ASP A 500 -63.49 20.38 35.49
CA ASP A 500 -64.62 21.29 35.34
C ASP A 500 -65.00 21.79 36.74
N GLY A 501 -64.64 23.04 37.03
CA GLY A 501 -65.23 23.79 38.15
C GLY A 501 -66.67 24.18 37.78
N PRO A 502 -67.64 24.06 38.70
CA PRO A 502 -69.04 24.32 38.38
C PRO A 502 -69.27 25.80 38.04
N SER A 503 -69.92 26.02 36.90
CA SER A 503 -70.57 27.28 36.52
C SER A 503 -71.64 27.65 37.54
N LYS A 504 -71.66 28.93 37.94
CA LYS A 504 -72.72 29.55 38.75
C LYS A 504 -74.09 29.48 38.08
#